data_AF-A0A3M1SVY1-F1
#
_entry.id   AF-A0A3M1SVY1-F1
#
_cell.length_a   1.000
_cell.length_b   1.000
_cell.length_c   1.000
_cell.angle_alpha   90.00
_cell.angle_beta   90.00
_cell.angle_gamma   90.00
#
_symmetry.space_group_name_H-M   'P 1'
#
loop_
_entity.id
_entity.type
_entity.pdbx_description
1 polymer ?
#
loop_
_entity_poly.entity_id
_entity_poly.type
_entity_poly.pdbx_seq_one_letter_code
_entity_poly.pdbx_strand_id
1 'polypeptide(L)'
;MSPTDDRLRQLARLTRTLLDELDGGRPDVLSPVDLNRALRQLLRNQIAILERLGGAERVSEPGLRTQALSPRSASDNGSAPRITLRERAADPAPASEDADAELRAYDPAPQPDEADDPALRDLSRAEPLHPGELRELQAALGADESLLENATEASLAEEILGESRTIPPAVARSLVEAFDNRDKDYDKGLTKLNRWVGGGSSGTPFQWREDKAYLNLSGLSPSAILRYEKQLMSRMGFRRRLGRLHVPDLKGEVVVYERP
;
A
#
# COMPACT_ATOMS: atom_id res chain seq x y z
N MET A 1 18.08 -36.64 -10.07
CA MET A 1 17.86 -35.36 -9.36
C MET A 1 16.46 -34.89 -9.70
N SER A 2 15.69 -34.42 -8.71
CA SER A 2 14.34 -33.93 -8.96
C SER A 2 14.42 -32.58 -9.66
N PRO A 3 13.58 -32.28 -10.69
CA PRO A 3 13.52 -30.94 -11.30
C PRO A 3 13.22 -29.82 -10.28
N THR A 4 12.67 -30.20 -9.12
CA THR A 4 12.47 -29.31 -7.98
C THR A 4 13.78 -28.90 -7.31
N ASP A 5 14.76 -29.82 -7.22
CA ASP A 5 16.07 -29.57 -6.60
C ASP A 5 16.91 -28.61 -7.46
N ASP A 6 16.84 -28.76 -8.78
CA ASP A 6 17.57 -27.90 -9.72
C ASP A 6 17.06 -26.44 -9.67
N ARG A 7 15.74 -26.27 -9.55
CA ARG A 7 15.13 -24.93 -9.43
C ARG A 7 15.44 -24.27 -8.09
N LEU A 8 15.52 -25.03 -6.99
CA LEU A 8 15.97 -24.53 -5.69
C LEU A 8 17.44 -24.09 -5.73
N ARG A 9 18.32 -24.89 -6.36
CA ARG A 9 19.72 -24.53 -6.56
C ARG A 9 19.87 -23.27 -7.40
N GLN A 10 19.04 -23.12 -8.43
CA GLN A 10 19.04 -21.91 -9.27
C GLN A 10 18.61 -20.67 -8.49
N LEU A 11 17.54 -20.74 -7.69
CA LEU A 11 17.09 -19.62 -6.84
C LEU A 11 18.15 -19.26 -5.78
N ALA A 12 18.80 -20.25 -5.17
CA ALA A 12 19.86 -20.03 -4.20
C ALA A 12 21.08 -19.33 -4.84
N ARG A 13 21.46 -19.72 -6.06
CA ARG A 13 22.53 -19.04 -6.82
C ARG A 13 22.16 -17.60 -7.14
N LEU A 14 20.95 -17.34 -7.63
CA LEU A 14 20.49 -15.97 -7.93
C LEU A 14 20.45 -15.08 -6.70
N THR A 15 20.01 -15.63 -5.56
CA THR A 15 20.02 -14.93 -4.26
C THR A 15 21.44 -14.56 -3.85
N ARG A 16 22.41 -15.47 -4.05
CA ARG A 16 23.81 -15.23 -3.71
C ARG A 16 24.45 -14.19 -4.62
N THR A 17 24.21 -14.25 -5.93
CA THR A 17 24.69 -13.25 -6.88
C THR A 17 24.14 -11.85 -6.54
N LEU A 18 22.86 -11.74 -6.20
CA LEU A 18 22.27 -10.46 -5.78
C LEU A 18 22.88 -9.92 -4.48
N LEU A 19 23.23 -10.80 -3.53
CA LEU A 19 23.92 -10.39 -2.30
C LEU A 19 25.35 -9.93 -2.59
N ASP A 20 26.09 -10.67 -3.43
CA ASP A 20 27.45 -10.30 -3.82
C ASP A 20 27.47 -8.96 -4.59
N GLU A 21 26.45 -8.69 -5.41
CA GLU A 21 26.25 -7.40 -6.10
C GLU A 21 25.92 -6.26 -5.13
N LEU A 22 25.12 -6.52 -4.10
CA LEU A 22 24.81 -5.55 -3.05
C LEU A 22 26.02 -5.26 -2.16
N ASP A 23 26.79 -6.27 -1.78
CA ASP A 23 27.99 -6.14 -0.95
C ASP A 23 29.14 -5.48 -1.72
N GLY A 24 29.20 -5.67 -3.05
CA GLY A 24 30.17 -5.03 -3.93
C GLY A 24 29.83 -3.58 -4.29
N GLY A 25 28.55 -3.19 -4.17
CA GLY A 25 28.10 -1.81 -4.36
C GLY A 25 28.52 -0.94 -3.18
N ARG A 26 29.22 0.18 -3.42
CA ARG A 26 29.43 1.18 -2.36
C ARG A 26 28.05 1.69 -1.91
N PRO A 27 27.75 1.75 -0.60
CA PRO A 27 26.44 2.17 -0.09
C PRO A 27 26.05 3.60 -0.53
N ASP A 28 27.04 4.42 -0.89
CA ASP A 28 26.85 5.78 -1.37
C ASP A 28 26.46 5.88 -2.86
N VAL A 29 26.58 4.78 -3.62
CA VAL A 29 26.34 4.73 -5.08
C VAL A 29 25.02 4.02 -5.41
N LEU A 30 24.56 3.13 -4.54
CA LEU A 30 23.27 2.47 -4.73
C LEU A 30 22.15 3.45 -4.40
N SER A 31 21.39 3.84 -5.42
CA SER A 31 20.16 4.60 -5.21
C SER A 31 19.26 3.85 -4.21
N PRO A 32 18.62 4.56 -3.27
CA PRO A 32 17.65 3.96 -2.35
C PRO A 32 16.56 3.15 -3.07
N VAL A 33 16.27 3.50 -4.32
CA VAL A 33 15.32 2.80 -5.19
C VAL A 33 15.85 1.42 -5.59
N ASP A 34 17.12 1.32 -5.98
CA ASP A 34 17.76 0.08 -6.41
C ASP A 34 17.97 -0.88 -5.24
N LEU A 35 18.36 -0.33 -4.08
CA LEU A 35 18.45 -1.10 -2.84
C LEU A 35 17.09 -1.69 -2.44
N ASN A 36 16.02 -0.89 -2.47
CA ASN A 36 14.67 -1.37 -2.19
C ASN A 36 14.21 -2.43 -3.19
N ARG A 37 14.56 -2.27 -4.48
CA ARG A 37 14.25 -3.26 -5.51
C ARG A 37 14.97 -4.58 -5.24
N ALA A 38 16.25 -4.54 -4.91
CA ALA A 38 17.05 -5.72 -4.59
C ALA A 38 16.55 -6.43 -3.33
N LEU A 39 16.23 -5.69 -2.26
CA LEU A 39 15.65 -6.25 -1.03
C LEU A 39 14.30 -6.93 -1.28
N ARG A 40 13.41 -6.32 -2.07
CA ARG A 40 12.14 -6.95 -2.46
C ARG A 40 12.35 -8.22 -3.25
N GLN A 41 13.36 -8.26 -4.13
CA GLN A 41 13.68 -9.44 -4.91
C GLN A 41 14.25 -10.56 -4.03
N LEU A 42 15.10 -10.23 -3.04
CA LEU A 42 15.60 -11.18 -2.04
C LEU A 42 14.47 -11.81 -1.24
N LEU A 43 13.55 -10.99 -0.71
CA LEU A 43 12.40 -11.49 0.06
C LEU A 43 11.50 -12.40 -0.77
N ARG A 44 11.24 -12.06 -2.05
CA ARG A 44 10.50 -12.94 -2.96
C ARG A 44 11.19 -14.29 -3.18
N ASN A 45 12.51 -14.28 -3.36
CA ASN A 45 13.27 -15.52 -3.54
C ASN A 45 13.23 -16.38 -2.27
N GLN A 46 13.35 -15.78 -1.08
CA GLN A 46 13.25 -16.49 0.20
C GLN A 46 11.88 -17.12 0.42
N ILE A 47 10.79 -16.39 0.13
CA ILE A 47 9.43 -16.93 0.19
C ILE A 47 9.28 -18.13 -0.74
N ALA A 48 9.73 -18.02 -1.99
CA ALA A 48 9.65 -19.10 -2.97
C ALA A 48 10.44 -20.36 -2.55
N ILE A 49 11.57 -20.18 -1.86
CA ILE A 49 12.36 -21.28 -1.29
C ILE A 49 11.59 -21.92 -0.12
N LEU A 50 11.08 -21.12 0.82
CA LEU A 50 10.35 -21.61 1.99
C LEU A 50 9.05 -22.32 1.63
N GLU A 51 8.28 -21.81 0.67
CA GLU A 51 7.05 -22.45 0.18
C GLU A 51 7.34 -23.82 -0.44
N ARG A 52 8.48 -23.97 -1.14
CA ARG A 52 8.89 -25.24 -1.73
C ARG A 52 9.42 -26.23 -0.71
N LEU A 53 10.14 -25.76 0.31
CA LEU A 53 10.61 -26.60 1.41
C LEU A 53 9.44 -27.06 2.29
N GLY A 54 8.52 -26.15 2.65
CA GLY A 54 7.32 -26.47 3.44
C GLY A 54 6.26 -27.25 2.67
N GLY A 55 6.20 -27.11 1.33
CA GLY A 55 5.35 -27.91 0.45
C GLY A 55 5.85 -29.36 0.29
N ALA A 56 7.16 -29.60 0.39
CA ALA A 56 7.74 -30.93 0.35
C ALA A 56 7.45 -31.75 1.61
N GLU A 57 7.23 -31.09 2.76
CA GLU A 57 6.93 -31.75 4.04
C GLU A 57 5.49 -32.29 4.13
N ARG A 58 4.55 -31.74 3.35
CA ARG A 58 3.13 -32.15 3.37
C ARG A 58 2.79 -33.35 2.49
N VAL A 59 3.75 -33.95 1.78
CA VAL A 59 3.51 -35.08 0.84
C VAL A 59 4.02 -36.42 1.37
N SER A 60 4.49 -36.51 2.62
CA SER A 60 4.89 -37.78 3.25
C SER A 60 4.08 -38.10 4.51
N GLU A 61 2.76 -38.23 4.38
CA GLU A 61 2.02 -39.16 5.25
C GLU A 61 1.70 -40.44 4.46
N PRO A 62 2.49 -41.53 4.63
CA PRO A 62 2.11 -42.83 4.15
C PRO A 62 0.97 -43.37 5.02
N GLY A 63 -0.21 -43.42 4.41
CA GLY A 63 -1.45 -44.05 4.85
C GLY A 63 -1.48 -44.81 6.17
N LEU A 64 -2.23 -44.27 7.13
CA LEU A 64 -3.03 -45.07 8.06
C LEU A 64 -4.51 -44.76 7.81
N ARG A 65 -5.09 -45.55 6.90
CA ARG A 65 -6.53 -45.77 6.82
C ARG A 65 -6.96 -46.42 8.14
N THR A 66 -7.55 -45.63 9.04
CA THR A 66 -8.39 -46.18 10.10
C THR A 66 -9.86 -45.95 9.73
N GLN A 67 -10.58 -47.05 9.71
CA GLN A 67 -11.95 -47.18 9.24
C GLN A 67 -12.94 -46.40 10.11
N ALA A 68 -14.00 -45.98 9.44
CA ALA A 68 -15.24 -45.44 9.95
C ALA A 68 -15.86 -46.26 11.09
N LEU A 69 -16.40 -45.57 12.09
CA LEU A 69 -17.58 -45.99 12.84
C LEU A 69 -18.43 -44.75 13.13
N SER A 70 -19.60 -44.71 12.50
CA SER A 70 -20.70 -43.79 12.79
C SER A 70 -21.19 -43.94 14.24
N PRO A 71 -21.98 -42.96 14.72
CA PRO A 71 -23.35 -43.33 15.06
C PRO A 71 -24.44 -42.36 14.55
N ARG A 72 -25.53 -43.00 14.13
CA ARG A 72 -26.90 -42.51 13.86
C ARG A 72 -27.51 -41.88 15.13
N SER A 73 -28.14 -40.70 15.04
CA SER A 73 -29.57 -40.42 14.74
C SER A 73 -30.57 -40.64 15.88
N ALA A 74 -31.58 -39.75 15.88
CA ALA A 74 -32.82 -39.67 16.68
C ALA A 74 -32.66 -39.03 18.07
N SER A 75 -33.52 -38.14 18.56
CA SER A 75 -34.93 -37.77 18.30
C SER A 75 -35.14 -36.46 19.09
N ASP A 76 -35.82 -35.40 18.67
CA ASP A 76 -37.23 -35.23 18.27
C ASP A 76 -37.95 -34.28 19.26
N ASN A 77 -38.89 -33.51 18.69
CA ASN A 77 -39.94 -32.67 19.29
C ASN A 77 -39.62 -31.25 19.78
N GLY A 78 -40.32 -30.28 19.14
CA GLY A 78 -40.88 -29.17 19.90
C GLY A 78 -41.24 -27.88 19.17
N SER A 79 -42.23 -27.94 18.29
CA SER A 79 -43.24 -26.89 18.05
C SER A 79 -42.86 -25.52 17.46
N ALA A 80 -43.46 -25.28 16.28
CA ALA A 80 -43.71 -23.99 15.64
C ALA A 80 -44.66 -23.07 16.45
N PRO A 81 -44.85 -21.81 16.02
CA PRO A 81 -45.94 -21.58 15.07
C PRO A 81 -45.65 -20.57 13.95
N ARG A 82 -46.18 -20.93 12.77
CA ARG A 82 -46.88 -20.10 11.76
C ARG A 82 -46.65 -18.58 11.80
N ILE A 83 -45.94 -18.08 10.78
CA ILE A 83 -46.23 -16.76 10.20
C ILE A 83 -46.52 -16.96 8.71
N THR A 84 -47.67 -16.44 8.32
CA THR A 84 -48.33 -16.57 7.03
C THR A 84 -47.61 -15.84 5.91
N LEU A 85 -47.42 -16.60 4.83
CA LEU A 85 -47.25 -16.20 3.44
C LEU A 85 -48.12 -14.99 3.06
N ARG A 86 -47.50 -13.95 2.49
CA ARG A 86 -48.20 -13.02 1.60
C ARG A 86 -47.39 -12.89 0.32
N GLU A 87 -47.87 -13.60 -0.69
CA GLU A 87 -47.53 -13.43 -2.10
C GLU A 87 -47.56 -11.94 -2.48
N ARG A 88 -46.48 -11.48 -3.10
CA ARG A 88 -46.58 -10.37 -4.04
C ARG A 88 -45.82 -10.74 -5.29
N ALA A 89 -46.58 -10.66 -6.38
CA ALA A 89 -46.29 -11.13 -7.71
C ALA A 89 -44.99 -10.57 -8.29
N ALA A 90 -44.43 -11.39 -9.16
CA ALA A 90 -43.30 -11.14 -10.02
C ALA A 90 -43.61 -10.09 -11.10
N ASP A 91 -42.63 -9.23 -11.38
CA ASP A 91 -42.43 -8.59 -12.68
C ASP A 91 -41.09 -9.10 -13.23
N PRO A 92 -41.04 -9.67 -14.45
CA PRO A 92 -39.78 -10.06 -15.09
C PRO A 92 -39.12 -8.85 -15.77
N ALA A 93 -37.85 -8.60 -15.43
CA ALA A 93 -37.01 -7.62 -16.12
C ALA A 93 -36.62 -8.14 -17.52
N PRO A 94 -36.59 -7.27 -18.56
CA PRO A 94 -36.16 -7.65 -19.89
C PRO A 94 -34.64 -7.83 -19.97
N ALA A 95 -34.25 -8.81 -20.78
CA ALA A 95 -32.89 -9.14 -21.16
C ALA A 95 -32.19 -7.95 -21.85
N SER A 96 -31.00 -7.62 -21.35
CA SER A 96 -30.00 -6.86 -22.10
C SER A 96 -28.93 -7.83 -22.59
N GLU A 97 -29.19 -8.44 -23.74
CA GLU A 97 -28.14 -8.85 -24.67
C GLU A 97 -27.47 -7.57 -25.24
N ASP A 98 -26.24 -7.69 -25.75
CA ASP A 98 -25.41 -6.65 -26.38
C ASP A 98 -24.43 -5.86 -25.48
N ALA A 99 -23.40 -6.56 -24.97
CA ALA A 99 -22.13 -5.92 -24.62
C ALA A 99 -20.88 -6.76 -24.96
N ASP A 100 -20.98 -7.67 -25.93
CA ASP A 100 -19.83 -8.39 -26.52
C ASP A 100 -19.49 -7.79 -27.90
N ALA A 101 -18.88 -6.61 -27.92
CA ALA A 101 -18.14 -6.10 -29.08
C ALA A 101 -17.39 -4.81 -28.72
N GLU A 102 -16.13 -4.92 -28.26
CA GLU A 102 -15.00 -4.04 -28.63
C GLU A 102 -13.73 -4.36 -27.82
N LEU A 103 -13.19 -5.56 -28.02
CA LEU A 103 -11.76 -5.81 -27.80
C LEU A 103 -11.00 -5.31 -29.02
N ARG A 104 -10.81 -3.99 -29.10
CA ARG A 104 -9.90 -3.39 -30.09
C ARG A 104 -8.46 -3.70 -29.68
N ALA A 105 -7.71 -4.20 -30.65
CA ALA A 105 -6.28 -4.50 -30.58
C ALA A 105 -5.50 -3.32 -29.97
N TYR A 106 -4.84 -3.58 -28.85
CA TYR A 106 -3.88 -2.67 -28.26
C TYR A 106 -2.52 -2.92 -28.92
N ASP A 107 -2.10 -2.00 -29.76
CA ASP A 107 -0.77 -1.99 -30.38
C ASP A 107 0.22 -1.43 -29.33
N PRO A 108 1.17 -2.24 -28.81
CA PRO A 108 2.10 -1.76 -27.79
C PRO A 108 3.03 -0.69 -28.37
N ALA A 109 3.08 0.48 -27.73
CA ALA A 109 3.97 1.56 -28.12
C ALA A 109 5.44 1.10 -28.13
N PRO A 110 6.26 1.58 -29.09
CA PRO A 110 7.67 1.24 -29.18
C PRO A 110 8.42 1.64 -27.91
N GLN A 111 9.21 0.72 -27.37
CA GLN A 111 10.09 1.00 -26.25
C GLN A 111 11.25 1.90 -26.73
N PRO A 112 11.63 2.93 -25.96
CA PRO A 112 12.80 3.73 -26.29
C PRO A 112 14.07 2.90 -26.11
N ASP A 113 14.91 2.88 -27.13
CA ASP A 113 16.23 2.27 -27.11
C ASP A 113 17.07 2.88 -25.98
N GLU A 114 17.60 2.02 -25.10
CA GLU A 114 18.60 2.36 -24.09
C GLU A 114 19.88 2.83 -24.80
N ALA A 115 20.02 4.15 -24.93
CA ALA A 115 21.26 4.76 -25.38
C ALA A 115 22.30 4.66 -24.25
N ASP A 116 23.40 3.96 -24.53
CA ASP A 116 24.63 3.94 -23.74
C ASP A 116 25.06 5.38 -23.41
N ASP A 117 24.98 5.76 -22.13
CA ASP A 117 25.43 7.06 -21.64
C ASP A 117 26.93 7.01 -21.31
N PRO A 118 27.81 7.66 -22.10
CA PRO A 118 29.26 7.63 -21.88
C PRO A 118 29.73 8.46 -20.67
N ALA A 119 28.83 9.12 -19.94
CA ALA A 119 29.18 9.98 -18.80
C ALA A 119 29.64 9.23 -17.52
N LEU A 120 29.51 7.90 -17.45
CA LEU A 120 29.87 7.10 -16.27
C LEU A 120 31.37 6.77 -16.12
N ARG A 121 32.26 7.31 -16.97
CA ARG A 121 33.68 6.94 -16.97
C ARG A 121 34.63 7.79 -16.12
N ASP A 122 34.15 8.82 -15.42
CA ASP A 122 35.04 9.81 -14.77
C ASP A 122 34.77 10.06 -13.27
N LEU A 123 34.43 9.02 -12.50
CA LEU A 123 34.22 9.11 -11.04
C LEU A 123 35.24 8.35 -10.19
N SER A 124 36.34 7.87 -10.79
CA SER A 124 37.37 7.08 -10.10
C SER A 124 38.42 7.91 -9.36
N ARG A 125 38.15 9.20 -9.10
CA ARG A 125 39.11 10.12 -8.46
C ARG A 125 38.51 10.96 -7.34
N ALA A 126 37.96 10.30 -6.31
CA ALA A 126 37.63 10.95 -5.04
C ALA A 126 38.61 10.50 -3.97
N GLU A 127 39.33 11.47 -3.38
CA GLU A 127 40.26 11.23 -2.27
C GLU A 127 39.51 10.78 -1.00
N PRO A 128 40.09 9.86 -0.21
CA PRO A 128 39.49 9.40 1.03
C PRO A 128 39.47 10.54 2.07
N LEU A 129 38.28 10.82 2.61
CA LEU A 129 38.09 11.79 3.68
C LEU A 129 38.89 11.42 4.92
N HIS A 130 39.50 12.43 5.55
CA HIS A 130 40.38 12.25 6.70
C HIS A 130 39.54 11.99 7.98
N PRO A 131 40.01 11.14 8.91
CA PRO A 131 39.29 10.83 10.15
C PRO A 131 38.98 12.03 11.07
N GLY A 132 39.62 13.18 10.83
CA GLY A 132 39.38 14.42 11.57
C GLY A 132 38.07 15.12 11.20
N GLU A 133 37.65 15.06 9.93
CA GLU A 133 36.46 15.76 9.42
C GLU A 133 35.15 15.10 9.92
N LEU A 134 35.18 13.77 10.15
CA LEU A 134 34.06 13.04 10.75
C LEU A 134 33.76 13.51 12.18
N ARG A 135 34.75 14.00 12.92
CA ARG A 135 34.59 14.43 14.31
C ARG A 135 34.01 15.84 14.43
N GLU A 136 34.30 16.72 13.47
CA GLU A 136 33.68 18.04 13.38
C GLU A 136 32.23 17.97 12.91
N LEU A 137 31.91 17.07 11.96
CA LEU A 137 30.52 16.81 11.57
C LEU A 137 29.68 16.25 12.73
N GLN A 138 30.25 15.33 13.52
CA GLN A 138 29.56 14.75 14.66
C GLN A 138 29.30 15.76 15.80
N ALA A 139 30.15 16.78 15.95
CA ALA A 139 29.95 17.88 16.90
C ALA A 139 28.89 18.89 16.42
N ALA A 140 28.77 19.12 15.11
CA ALA A 140 27.74 19.98 14.53
C ALA A 140 26.33 19.34 14.60
N LEU A 141 26.23 18.01 14.60
CA LEU A 141 24.97 17.26 14.71
C LEU A 141 24.43 17.13 16.15
N GLY A 142 25.22 17.46 17.18
CA GLY A 142 24.86 17.26 18.59
C GLY A 142 24.19 18.46 19.28
N ALA A 143 23.93 19.56 18.58
CA ALA A 143 23.49 20.82 19.20
C ALA A 143 21.99 21.13 19.04
N ASP A 144 21.18 20.26 18.43
CA ASP A 144 19.79 20.61 18.09
C ASP A 144 18.78 19.45 18.12
N GLU A 145 18.89 18.56 19.11
CA GLU A 145 17.92 17.46 19.28
C GLU A 145 16.47 17.97 19.48
N SER A 146 16.27 19.21 19.95
CA SER A 146 14.92 19.78 20.13
C SER A 146 14.28 20.35 18.86
N LEU A 147 15.05 20.63 17.79
CA LEU A 147 14.50 21.00 16.48
C LEU A 147 14.37 19.79 15.53
N LEU A 148 15.05 18.69 15.84
CA LEU A 148 14.97 17.41 15.11
C LEU A 148 13.73 16.58 15.44
N GLU A 149 13.03 16.79 16.56
CA GLU A 149 11.74 16.09 16.82
C GLU A 149 10.58 16.62 15.95
N ASN A 150 10.73 17.79 15.30
CA ASN A 150 9.71 18.36 14.41
C ASN A 150 10.05 18.25 12.92
N ALA A 151 11.26 17.78 12.58
CA ALA A 151 11.68 17.52 11.22
C ALA A 151 11.92 16.01 11.08
N THR A 152 11.42 15.38 10.01
CA THR A 152 11.85 14.06 9.52
C THR A 152 11.15 12.79 10.05
N GLU A 153 9.83 12.82 10.17
CA GLU A 153 9.10 11.79 9.42
C GLU A 153 8.59 12.48 8.17
N ALA A 154 9.34 12.38 7.07
CA ALA A 154 8.81 12.74 5.77
C ALA A 154 7.51 11.95 5.62
N SER A 155 6.38 12.64 5.71
CA SER A 155 5.12 11.92 5.81
C SER A 155 4.93 11.14 4.51
N LEU A 156 4.29 9.99 4.60
CA LEU A 156 4.13 9.09 3.46
C LEU A 156 3.48 9.82 2.27
N ALA A 157 2.65 10.85 2.54
CA ALA A 157 2.15 11.77 1.51
C ALA A 157 3.25 12.50 0.73
N GLU A 158 4.25 13.07 1.39
CA GLU A 158 5.28 13.88 0.75
C GLU A 158 6.21 13.03 -0.12
N GLU A 159 6.56 11.83 0.33
CA GLU A 159 7.39 10.90 -0.44
C GLU A 159 6.68 10.42 -1.71
N ILE A 160 5.37 10.15 -1.64
CA ILE A 160 4.63 9.51 -2.73
C ILE A 160 3.96 10.52 -3.64
N LEU A 161 3.29 11.52 -3.06
CA LEU A 161 2.48 12.50 -3.76
C LEU A 161 3.27 13.79 -4.06
N GLY A 162 4.53 13.87 -3.64
CA GLY A 162 5.35 15.08 -3.67
C GLY A 162 4.95 16.10 -2.60
N GLU A 163 5.62 17.25 -2.59
CA GLU A 163 5.41 18.31 -1.60
C GLU A 163 3.93 18.64 -1.40
N SER A 164 3.43 18.31 -0.21
CA SER A 164 2.06 18.55 0.18
C SER A 164 2.05 19.62 1.26
N ARG A 165 1.53 20.79 0.92
CA ARG A 165 1.40 21.88 1.90
C ARG A 165 0.55 21.41 3.08
N THR A 166 0.97 21.72 4.30
CA THR A 166 0.12 21.55 5.49
C THR A 166 -1.03 22.55 5.41
N ILE A 167 -2.26 22.08 5.61
CA ILE A 167 -3.44 22.95 5.60
C ILE A 167 -3.40 23.86 6.84
N PRO A 168 -3.63 25.18 6.71
CA PRO A 168 -3.65 26.09 7.85
C PRO A 168 -4.65 25.66 8.94
N PRO A 169 -4.34 25.78 10.24
CA PRO A 169 -5.18 25.24 11.32
C PRO A 169 -6.64 25.69 11.30
N ALA A 170 -6.91 26.96 10.96
CA ALA A 170 -8.27 27.48 10.85
C ALA A 170 -9.08 26.79 9.74
N VAL A 171 -8.43 26.48 8.61
CA VAL A 171 -9.04 25.75 7.49
C VAL A 171 -9.15 24.27 7.83
N ALA A 172 -8.14 23.69 8.47
CA ALA A 172 -8.19 22.30 8.93
C ALA A 172 -9.37 22.05 9.86
N ARG A 173 -9.64 23.00 10.79
CA ARG A 173 -10.79 22.94 11.68
C ARG A 173 -12.12 22.93 10.91
N SER A 174 -12.30 23.84 9.95
CA SER A 174 -13.55 23.90 9.18
C SER A 174 -13.75 22.67 8.27
N LEU A 175 -12.67 22.05 7.80
CA LEU A 175 -12.71 20.77 7.09
C LEU A 175 -13.18 19.62 7.98
N VAL A 176 -12.69 19.55 9.23
CA VAL A 176 -13.12 18.54 10.20
C VAL A 176 -14.60 18.75 10.58
N GLU A 177 -15.03 19.99 10.79
CA GLU A 177 -16.44 20.33 11.01
C GLU A 177 -17.30 19.91 9.80
N ALA A 178 -16.87 20.22 8.57
CA ALA A 178 -17.56 19.82 7.34
C ALA A 178 -17.59 18.29 7.12
N PHE A 179 -16.65 17.54 7.70
CA PHE A 179 -16.68 16.08 7.67
C PHE A 179 -17.91 15.52 8.42
N ASP A 180 -18.40 16.24 9.43
CA ASP A 180 -19.69 16.02 10.06
C ASP A 180 -20.84 16.70 9.31
N ASN A 181 -21.36 16.03 8.29
CA ASN A 181 -22.45 16.51 7.43
C ASN A 181 -23.72 17.01 8.14
N ARG A 182 -23.97 16.63 9.41
CA ARG A 182 -25.24 16.90 10.09
C ARG A 182 -25.19 18.18 10.91
N ASP A 183 -24.28 18.23 11.89
CA ASP A 183 -24.26 19.29 12.89
C ASP A 183 -23.10 20.28 12.66
N LYS A 184 -22.17 19.94 11.75
CA LYS A 184 -20.90 20.67 11.53
C LYS A 184 -20.12 20.91 12.82
N ASP A 185 -20.19 19.94 13.72
CA ASP A 185 -19.53 19.98 15.02
C ASP A 185 -18.12 19.39 14.92
N TYR A 186 -17.13 20.13 15.43
CA TYR A 186 -15.73 19.76 15.30
C TYR A 186 -15.40 18.44 16.02
N ASP A 187 -15.86 18.26 17.26
CA ASP A 187 -15.51 17.10 18.08
C ASP A 187 -16.16 15.82 17.53
N LYS A 188 -17.41 15.93 17.07
CA LYS A 188 -18.10 14.84 16.34
C LYS A 188 -17.42 14.55 15.01
N GLY A 189 -17.03 15.59 14.26
CA GLY A 189 -16.30 15.47 13.00
C GLY A 189 -14.98 14.74 13.17
N LEU A 190 -14.18 15.13 14.16
CA LEU A 190 -12.90 14.51 14.49
C LEU A 190 -13.09 13.06 14.94
N THR A 191 -14.11 12.79 15.76
CA THR A 191 -14.43 11.42 16.20
C THR A 191 -14.80 10.52 15.00
N LYS A 192 -15.60 11.03 14.05
CA LYS A 192 -15.97 10.32 12.82
C LYS A 192 -14.76 10.10 11.91
N LEU A 193 -13.92 11.11 11.75
CA LEU A 193 -12.71 11.06 10.95
C LEU A 193 -11.74 10.02 11.52
N ASN A 194 -11.48 10.07 12.83
CA ASN A 194 -10.64 9.10 13.54
C ASN A 194 -11.20 7.67 13.50
N ARG A 195 -12.52 7.50 13.60
CA ARG A 195 -13.15 6.16 13.44
C ARG A 195 -12.93 5.62 12.03
N TRP A 196 -13.02 6.47 11.00
CA TRP A 196 -12.77 6.05 9.63
C TRP A 196 -11.28 5.77 9.37
N VAL A 197 -10.38 6.65 9.82
CA VAL A 197 -8.92 6.47 9.68
C VAL A 197 -8.44 5.22 10.43
N GLY A 198 -8.87 5.05 11.67
CA GLY A 198 -8.51 3.91 12.52
C GLY A 198 -9.25 2.61 12.20
N GLY A 199 -10.32 2.67 11.39
CA GLY A 199 -11.10 1.48 11.00
C GLY A 199 -10.34 0.51 10.08
N GLY A 200 -9.18 0.91 9.56
CA GLY A 200 -8.32 0.06 8.76
C GLY A 200 -8.91 -0.33 7.39
N SER A 201 -8.19 -1.20 6.69
CA SER A 201 -8.31 -1.52 5.25
C SER A 201 -9.64 -2.11 4.77
N SER A 202 -10.64 -2.27 5.65
CA SER A 202 -11.96 -2.79 5.28
C SER A 202 -12.91 -1.71 4.73
N GLY A 203 -12.56 -0.43 4.85
CA GLY A 203 -13.33 0.70 4.33
C GLY A 203 -12.83 1.23 2.98
N THR A 204 -13.61 2.13 2.37
CA THR A 204 -13.12 2.89 1.23
C THR A 204 -11.96 3.79 1.68
N PRO A 205 -10.85 3.82 0.95
CA PRO A 205 -9.65 4.58 1.32
C PRO A 205 -9.83 6.09 1.18
N PHE A 206 -10.90 6.52 0.53
CA PHE A 206 -11.33 7.91 0.51
C PHE A 206 -12.80 8.04 0.93
N GLN A 207 -13.15 9.21 1.44
CA GLN A 207 -14.53 9.64 1.63
C GLN A 207 -14.75 10.98 0.96
N TRP A 208 -15.93 11.13 0.38
CA TRP A 208 -16.35 12.35 -0.29
C TRP A 208 -17.45 13.05 0.53
N ARG A 209 -17.31 14.37 0.68
CA ARG A 209 -18.25 15.27 1.36
C ARG A 209 -18.36 16.56 0.54
N GLU A 210 -19.54 16.86 0.00
CA GLU A 210 -19.81 18.07 -0.78
C GLU A 210 -18.84 18.26 -1.96
N ASP A 211 -17.91 19.21 -1.89
CA ASP A 211 -16.90 19.46 -2.93
C ASP A 211 -15.49 19.04 -2.51
N LYS A 212 -15.39 18.25 -1.44
CA LYS A 212 -14.11 17.85 -0.83
C LYS A 212 -13.97 16.36 -0.69
N ALA A 213 -12.83 15.83 -1.11
CA ALA A 213 -12.46 14.43 -0.89
C ALA A 213 -11.34 14.32 0.14
N TYR A 214 -11.51 13.37 1.05
CA TYR A 214 -10.56 13.03 2.10
C TYR A 214 -9.96 11.68 1.74
N LEU A 215 -8.64 11.61 1.58
CA LEU A 215 -7.91 10.38 1.28
C LEU A 215 -7.13 9.97 2.52
N ASN A 216 -7.43 8.81 3.10
CA ASN A 216 -6.70 8.23 4.22
C ASN A 216 -5.46 7.51 3.68
N LEU A 217 -4.28 7.91 4.14
CA LEU A 217 -3.02 7.28 3.74
C LEU A 217 -2.60 6.16 4.69
N SER A 218 -3.15 6.14 5.90
CA SER A 218 -2.81 5.15 6.92
C SER A 218 -3.21 3.74 6.45
N GLY A 219 -2.22 2.87 6.32
CA GLY A 219 -2.40 1.47 5.93
C GLY A 219 -2.51 1.22 4.42
N LEU A 220 -2.31 2.24 3.58
CA LEU A 220 -2.24 2.07 2.12
C LEU A 220 -0.80 1.91 1.64
N SER A 221 -0.62 1.07 0.62
CA SER A 221 0.66 0.99 -0.08
C SER A 221 0.86 2.21 -1.00
N PRO A 222 2.12 2.58 -1.30
CA PRO A 222 2.40 3.73 -2.17
C PRO A 222 1.71 3.69 -3.53
N SER A 223 1.69 2.51 -4.16
CA SER A 223 1.03 2.33 -5.46
C SER A 223 -0.50 2.41 -5.37
N ALA A 224 -1.09 2.09 -4.22
CA ALA A 224 -2.52 2.25 -3.99
C ALA A 224 -2.88 3.73 -3.86
N ILE A 225 -2.07 4.50 -3.12
CA ILE A 225 -2.24 5.94 -2.95
C ILE A 225 -2.26 6.67 -4.30
N LEU A 226 -1.25 6.44 -5.14
CA LEU A 226 -1.18 7.02 -6.49
C LEU A 226 -2.38 6.64 -7.37
N ARG A 227 -2.86 5.39 -7.24
CA ARG A 227 -4.03 4.91 -7.99
C ARG A 227 -5.29 5.65 -7.55
N TYR A 228 -5.50 5.82 -6.26
CA TYR A 228 -6.68 6.53 -5.72
C TYR A 228 -6.62 8.02 -6.02
N GLU A 229 -5.45 8.66 -5.91
CA GLU A 229 -5.30 10.05 -6.33
C GLU A 229 -5.65 10.24 -7.80
N LYS A 230 -5.10 9.40 -8.69
CA LYS A 230 -5.44 9.41 -10.12
C LYS A 230 -6.94 9.23 -10.35
N GLN A 231 -7.59 8.34 -9.59
CA GLN A 231 -9.03 8.15 -9.68
C GLN A 231 -9.82 9.38 -9.23
N LEU A 232 -9.44 10.00 -8.11
CA LEU A 232 -10.05 11.24 -7.62
C LEU A 232 -9.92 12.35 -8.66
N MET A 233 -8.74 12.52 -9.24
CA MET A 233 -8.49 13.59 -10.20
C MET A 233 -9.15 13.34 -11.56
N SER A 234 -8.91 12.18 -12.17
CA SER A 234 -9.34 11.92 -13.55
C SER A 234 -10.82 11.52 -13.66
N ARG A 235 -11.34 10.73 -12.71
CA ARG A 235 -12.72 10.21 -12.81
C ARG A 235 -13.73 11.02 -12.02
N MET A 236 -13.33 11.55 -10.87
CA MET A 236 -14.24 12.27 -9.97
C MET A 236 -14.14 13.79 -10.10
N GLY A 237 -13.22 14.31 -10.92
CA GLY A 237 -13.12 15.72 -11.26
C GLY A 237 -12.55 16.62 -10.16
N PHE A 238 -11.86 16.05 -9.15
CA PHE A 238 -11.11 16.87 -8.19
C PHE A 238 -9.89 17.46 -8.89
N ARG A 239 -9.75 18.78 -8.89
CA ARG A 239 -8.68 19.45 -9.64
C ARG A 239 -7.54 19.93 -8.77
N ARG A 240 -7.78 20.09 -7.46
CA ARG A 240 -6.83 20.72 -6.55
C ARG A 240 -6.59 19.86 -5.32
N ARG A 241 -5.33 19.59 -5.01
CA ARG A 241 -4.91 19.11 -3.70
C ARG A 241 -4.83 20.30 -2.74
N LEU A 242 -5.63 20.31 -1.69
CA LEU A 242 -5.59 21.35 -0.67
C LEU A 242 -4.35 21.19 0.22
N GLY A 243 -4.01 19.95 0.55
CA GLY A 243 -2.84 19.64 1.38
C GLY A 243 -3.07 18.52 2.37
N ARG A 244 -2.11 18.36 3.28
CA ARG A 244 -2.18 17.43 4.42
C ARG A 244 -3.01 18.05 5.55
N LEU A 245 -4.00 17.32 6.02
CA LEU A 245 -4.81 17.71 7.15
C LEU A 245 -4.04 17.42 8.44
N HIS A 246 -3.55 18.48 9.09
CA HIS A 246 -2.87 18.37 10.37
C HIS A 246 -3.73 19.01 11.46
N VAL A 247 -4.20 18.17 12.38
CA VAL A 247 -5.13 18.55 13.45
C VAL A 247 -4.72 17.79 14.72
N PRO A 248 -4.74 18.43 15.91
CA PRO A 248 -4.49 17.72 17.16
C PRO A 248 -5.41 16.50 17.30
N ASP A 249 -4.87 15.41 17.85
CA ASP A 249 -5.58 14.14 18.10
C ASP A 249 -6.07 13.36 16.86
N LEU A 250 -5.63 13.74 15.65
CA LEU A 250 -5.86 12.95 14.45
C LEU A 250 -4.97 11.69 14.46
N LYS A 251 -5.57 10.51 14.43
CA LYS A 251 -4.89 9.20 14.59
C LYS A 251 -4.18 8.68 13.34
N GLY A 252 -4.03 9.49 12.30
CA GLY A 252 -3.42 9.07 11.06
C GLY A 252 -3.31 10.21 10.07
N GLU A 253 -3.02 9.86 8.83
CA GLU A 253 -2.67 10.86 7.82
C GLU A 253 -3.77 10.96 6.76
N VAL A 254 -4.27 12.19 6.56
CA VAL A 254 -5.33 12.49 5.61
C VAL A 254 -4.91 13.61 4.67
N VAL A 255 -5.06 13.39 3.36
CA VAL A 255 -4.89 14.42 2.34
C VAL A 255 -6.25 14.85 1.81
N VAL A 256 -6.45 16.15 1.65
CA VAL A 256 -7.73 16.72 1.21
C VAL A 256 -7.61 17.27 -0.20
N TYR A 257 -8.61 16.97 -1.02
CA TYR A 257 -8.76 17.46 -2.40
C TYR A 257 -10.06 18.26 -2.52
N GLU A 258 -10.07 19.21 -3.46
CA GLU A 258 -11.18 20.12 -3.73
C GLU A 258 -11.56 20.10 -5.22
N ARG A 259 -12.86 20.13 -5.46
CA ARG A 259 -13.47 20.31 -6.79
C ARG A 259 -13.59 21.82 -7.09
N PRO A 260 -13.36 22.25 -8.35
CA PRO A 260 -13.52 23.66 -8.77
C PRO A 260 -14.94 24.19 -8.59
#